data_AF-A0A6N3T3D3-F1
#
_entry.id   AF-A0A6N3T3D3-F1
#
_cell.length_a   1.000
_cell.length_b   1.000
_cell.length_c   1.000
_cell.angle_alpha   90.00
_cell.angle_beta   90.00
_cell.angle_gamma   90.00
#
_symmetry.space_group_name_H-M   'P 1'
#
loop_
_entity.id
_entity.type
_entity.pdbx_description
1 polymer ?
#
loop_
_entity_poly.entity_id
_entity_poly.type
_entity_poly.pdbx_seq_one_letter_code
_entity_poly.pdbx_strand_id
1 'polypeptide(L)'
;MLDFRKTLSALLVSSALSVGALSCEAIAAHAQNAAPAATPTPEATSTPAPTSAPVATQAAQPVASPSATGTNPAVTPAANGMASAQSDAAVMERGAYIATAADCVACHTKLGGQPFAGGLKIATPMGDVVSTNITPDADHGIGKYTEQEFEQAVRHGVRRDGAYLYPVMPYVSYAGMTDQDVHALYVWFMHGVKPIATAPKPTELTFPANVRSAMAAWNFVTTKEQPESGDSATYDPLRRGKYLANALEHCGTCHTPRNFMLSEKQDRYLAGGPLSGWYAPNITSSKTAGIGNWSEDDLVAYLQTGHAKARAQAAGPMGEAVEHSTSRLTDKDLHALAAYILQVPAMEDDLEHKPRESFGHAVDLPDLRDKVPTRIDDLSEMDGAHLYDANCAACHSRNGAGTRDQYAPSLFNNTTVGSARPDNLIMTILHGVNRQTAAGHAGMPAFDGHSDVQRLSDSEIAKLVTYIMTTFGSGDPHVTADQVSHFRKNF
;
A
#
# COMPACT_ATOMS: atom_id res chain seq x y z
N MET A 1 17.00 34.72 -6.85
CA MET A 1 16.27 33.59 -7.47
C MET A 1 15.15 33.02 -6.59
N LEU A 2 15.14 33.26 -5.26
CA LEU A 2 14.02 32.88 -4.39
C LEU A 2 12.75 33.74 -4.58
N ASP A 3 12.89 35.00 -5.02
CA ASP A 3 11.76 35.93 -5.14
C ASP A 3 10.84 35.66 -6.33
N PHE A 4 11.35 35.15 -7.45
CA PHE A 4 10.54 34.98 -8.66
C PHE A 4 9.49 33.86 -8.51
N ARG A 5 9.72 32.89 -7.61
CA ARG A 5 8.77 31.81 -7.29
C ARG A 5 7.61 32.29 -6.40
N LYS A 6 7.80 33.31 -5.57
CA LYS A 6 6.74 33.86 -4.70
C LYS A 6 5.74 34.72 -5.47
N THR A 7 6.20 35.47 -6.46
CA THR A 7 5.35 36.42 -7.19
C THR A 7 4.32 35.73 -8.11
N LEU A 8 4.61 34.52 -8.61
CA LEU A 8 3.70 33.79 -9.50
C LEU A 8 2.53 33.12 -8.75
N SER A 9 2.72 32.76 -7.46
CA SER A 9 1.67 32.13 -6.66
C SER A 9 0.57 33.11 -6.23
N ALA A 10 0.88 34.41 -6.15
CA ALA A 10 -0.08 35.42 -5.70
C ALA A 10 -1.09 35.84 -6.77
N LEU A 11 -0.76 35.70 -8.07
CA LEU A 11 -1.66 36.14 -9.15
C LEU A 11 -2.80 35.15 -9.47
N LEU A 12 -2.72 33.90 -9.04
CA LEU A 12 -3.72 32.86 -9.34
C LEU A 12 -4.84 32.74 -8.28
N VAL A 13 -4.72 33.43 -7.14
CA VAL A 13 -5.69 33.33 -6.02
C VAL A 13 -6.86 34.32 -6.15
N SER A 14 -6.76 35.36 -6.98
CA SER A 14 -7.78 36.42 -7.05
C SER A 14 -8.99 36.17 -7.97
N SER A 15 -9.10 35.00 -8.61
CA SER A 15 -10.11 34.77 -9.67
C SER A 15 -11.27 33.83 -9.31
N ALA A 16 -11.39 33.36 -8.06
CA ALA A 16 -12.33 32.28 -7.72
C ALA A 16 -13.27 32.59 -6.54
N LEU A 17 -13.75 33.83 -6.39
CA LEU A 17 -14.87 34.14 -5.49
C LEU A 17 -16.02 34.80 -6.27
N SER A 18 -16.93 34.00 -6.81
CA SER A 18 -18.35 34.36 -6.96
C SER A 18 -19.15 33.14 -7.43
N VAL A 19 -20.38 33.00 -6.92
CA VAL A 19 -21.42 31.96 -7.19
C VAL A 19 -21.31 30.75 -6.25
N GLY A 20 -22.28 30.41 -5.41
CA GLY A 20 -23.59 30.97 -5.11
C GLY A 20 -24.20 30.15 -3.94
N ALA A 21 -24.80 30.84 -2.97
CA ALA A 21 -25.47 30.25 -1.82
C ALA A 21 -26.99 30.38 -1.99
N LEU A 22 -27.71 29.27 -1.86
CA LEU A 22 -29.17 29.06 -1.77
C LEU A 22 -29.29 27.59 -1.31
N SER A 23 -29.95 27.16 -0.23
CA SER A 23 -31.25 27.55 0.31
C SER A 23 -31.52 26.93 1.71
N CYS A 24 -32.51 27.52 2.38
CA CYS A 24 -33.55 26.92 3.24
C CYS A 24 -33.24 26.32 4.63
N GLU A 25 -33.65 27.09 5.64
CA GLU A 25 -34.20 26.63 6.92
C GLU A 25 -35.53 25.88 6.74
N ALA A 26 -35.79 24.84 7.55
CA ALA A 26 -37.04 24.69 8.33
C ALA A 26 -37.08 23.42 9.22
N ILE A 27 -37.19 23.65 10.53
CA ILE A 27 -38.20 23.13 11.48
C ILE A 27 -38.33 21.60 11.71
N ALA A 28 -38.00 21.16 12.95
CA ALA A 28 -38.86 20.42 13.91
C ALA A 28 -37.98 19.91 15.09
N ALA A 29 -38.10 20.44 16.32
CA ALA A 29 -39.13 20.19 17.34
C ALA A 29 -39.08 18.78 17.99
N HIS A 30 -38.58 18.77 19.24
CA HIS A 30 -38.95 17.97 20.42
C HIS A 30 -39.32 16.48 20.27
N ALA A 31 -38.51 15.62 20.91
CA ALA A 31 -39.02 14.58 21.81
C ALA A 31 -37.95 14.20 22.86
N GLN A 32 -38.35 14.22 24.12
CA GLN A 32 -37.57 13.90 25.31
C GLN A 32 -37.73 12.42 25.68
N ASN A 33 -36.67 11.88 26.29
CA ASN A 33 -36.65 10.89 27.38
C ASN A 33 -37.48 9.60 27.25
N ALA A 34 -36.75 8.48 27.12
CA ALA A 34 -37.03 7.28 27.91
C ALA A 34 -35.73 6.50 28.14
N ALA A 35 -35.35 6.34 29.41
CA ALA A 35 -34.22 5.54 29.87
C ALA A 35 -34.55 4.03 29.78
N PRO A 36 -33.60 3.14 29.45
CA PRO A 36 -33.81 1.70 29.51
C PRO A 36 -33.50 1.13 30.90
N ALA A 37 -34.33 0.18 31.32
CA ALA A 37 -34.20 -0.57 32.56
C ALA A 37 -33.23 -1.76 32.42
N ALA A 38 -32.35 -1.85 33.42
CA ALA A 38 -31.69 -3.01 34.03
C ALA A 38 -31.45 -4.31 33.22
N THR A 39 -30.16 -4.62 33.09
CA THR A 39 -29.55 -5.93 32.85
C THR A 39 -29.78 -6.92 34.00
N PRO A 40 -29.59 -8.23 33.72
CA PRO A 40 -28.89 -9.09 34.66
C PRO A 40 -27.65 -9.75 34.03
N THR A 41 -26.56 -9.69 34.80
CA THR A 41 -25.27 -10.38 34.68
C THR A 41 -25.41 -11.91 34.68
N PRO A 42 -24.45 -12.64 34.08
CA PRO A 42 -24.06 -13.94 34.59
C PRO A 42 -22.63 -13.96 35.13
N GLU A 43 -22.50 -14.72 36.21
CA GLU A 43 -21.31 -14.97 37.03
C GLU A 43 -20.13 -15.55 36.25
N ALA A 44 -18.94 -15.10 36.67
CA ALA A 44 -17.66 -15.68 36.34
C ALA A 44 -17.43 -16.97 37.15
N THR A 45 -16.91 -18.00 36.50
CA THR A 45 -16.24 -19.13 37.16
C THR A 45 -14.82 -19.26 36.62
N SER A 46 -13.86 -18.90 37.48
CA SER A 46 -12.44 -19.25 37.43
C SER A 46 -12.28 -20.75 37.73
N THR A 47 -11.32 -21.50 37.20
CA THR A 47 -9.88 -21.61 37.57
C THR A 47 -9.35 -22.92 36.91
N PRO A 48 -8.09 -23.38 37.05
CA PRO A 48 -6.75 -22.78 36.94
C PRO A 48 -5.87 -23.41 35.83
N ALA A 49 -4.74 -22.76 35.56
CA ALA A 49 -3.59 -23.31 34.81
C ALA A 49 -2.76 -24.31 35.64
N PRO A 50 -1.95 -25.19 35.01
CA PRO A 50 -0.84 -25.86 35.68
C PRO A 50 0.51 -25.19 35.39
N THR A 51 1.34 -25.18 36.42
CA THR A 51 2.68 -24.61 36.54
C THR A 51 3.80 -25.60 36.23
N SER A 52 4.91 -25.04 35.74
CA SER A 52 6.34 -25.34 35.99
C SER A 52 6.95 -26.72 35.65
N ALA A 53 8.06 -26.70 34.89
CA ALA A 53 9.40 -27.02 35.42
C ALA A 53 10.53 -26.58 34.44
N PRO A 54 11.71 -26.15 34.95
CA PRO A 54 12.85 -25.69 34.15
C PRO A 54 13.86 -26.81 33.88
N VAL A 55 14.62 -26.72 32.78
CA VAL A 55 15.80 -27.56 32.54
C VAL A 55 17.07 -26.73 32.63
N ALA A 56 18.03 -27.34 33.31
CA ALA A 56 19.23 -26.78 33.90
C ALA A 56 20.29 -26.27 32.92
N THR A 57 20.93 -25.19 33.38
CA THR A 57 22.27 -24.74 33.05
C THR A 57 23.31 -25.85 33.23
N GLN A 58 24.26 -25.97 32.30
CA GLN A 58 25.54 -26.61 32.59
C GLN A 58 26.68 -25.77 32.01
N ALA A 59 27.45 -25.18 32.92
CA ALA A 59 28.75 -24.60 32.66
C ALA A 59 29.82 -25.61 33.11
N ALA A 60 30.87 -25.80 32.31
CA ALA A 60 32.16 -26.28 32.76
C ALA A 60 33.26 -25.81 31.80
N GLN A 61 34.33 -25.29 32.39
CA GLN A 61 35.48 -24.63 31.78
C GLN A 61 36.64 -25.63 31.43
N PRO A 62 37.94 -25.25 31.41
CA PRO A 62 38.73 -24.97 30.20
C PRO A 62 39.97 -25.87 30.08
N VAL A 63 40.55 -26.08 28.88
CA VAL A 63 41.88 -26.72 28.81
C VAL A 63 42.76 -26.23 27.65
N ALA A 64 43.84 -25.56 28.06
CA ALA A 64 45.22 -25.53 27.54
C ALA A 64 45.55 -25.17 26.08
N SER A 65 46.31 -24.09 25.96
CA SER A 65 47.28 -23.84 24.88
C SER A 65 48.50 -24.77 24.98
N PRO A 66 49.22 -24.97 23.87
CA PRO A 66 50.67 -24.96 23.92
C PRO A 66 51.27 -23.96 22.93
N SER A 67 52.26 -23.20 23.41
CA SER A 67 53.20 -22.44 22.60
C SER A 67 54.24 -23.38 21.99
N ALA A 68 54.56 -23.20 20.71
CA ALA A 68 55.83 -23.63 20.13
C ALA A 68 56.26 -22.69 18.99
N THR A 69 57.50 -22.22 19.14
CA THR A 69 58.32 -21.37 18.28
C THR A 69 58.79 -22.06 16.99
N GLY A 70 58.94 -21.32 15.87
CA GLY A 70 59.81 -21.74 14.75
C GLY A 70 59.50 -21.18 13.35
N THR A 71 60.17 -20.07 12.98
CA THR A 71 60.70 -19.66 11.65
C THR A 71 60.14 -20.22 10.32
N ASN A 72 59.49 -19.37 9.51
CA ASN A 72 59.93 -18.89 8.16
C ASN A 72 58.81 -18.04 7.49
N PRO A 73 59.11 -16.97 6.74
CA PRO A 73 58.09 -16.18 6.05
C PRO A 73 57.76 -16.86 4.72
N ALA A 74 56.74 -17.73 4.72
CA ALA A 74 56.07 -18.10 3.48
C ALA A 74 55.11 -16.98 3.11
N VAL A 75 55.35 -16.35 1.95
CA VAL A 75 54.40 -15.44 1.31
C VAL A 75 53.12 -16.24 1.02
N THR A 76 52.05 -16.02 1.78
CA THR A 76 50.69 -16.44 1.43
C THR A 76 49.95 -15.28 0.77
N PRO A 77 49.69 -15.33 -0.56
CA PRO A 77 48.71 -14.47 -1.18
C PRO A 77 47.34 -15.17 -1.09
N ALA A 78 46.63 -15.02 0.03
CA ALA A 78 45.29 -15.60 0.15
C ALA A 78 44.30 -14.80 1.02
N ALA A 79 44.68 -13.64 1.55
CA ALA A 79 43.76 -12.81 2.33
C ALA A 79 42.91 -11.85 1.46
N ASN A 80 43.36 -11.49 0.26
CA ASN A 80 42.66 -10.50 -0.58
C ASN A 80 41.46 -11.08 -1.35
N GLY A 81 41.46 -12.37 -1.70
CA GLY A 81 40.38 -12.97 -2.51
C GLY A 81 39.10 -13.31 -1.73
N MET A 82 39.23 -13.65 -0.44
CA MET A 82 38.07 -13.89 0.43
C MET A 82 37.40 -12.59 0.86
N ALA A 83 38.18 -11.54 1.15
CA ALA A 83 37.65 -10.23 1.49
C ALA A 83 36.94 -9.55 0.30
N SER A 84 37.47 -9.70 -0.93
CA SER A 84 36.81 -9.15 -2.13
C SER A 84 35.56 -9.95 -2.53
N ALA A 85 35.60 -11.28 -2.45
CA ALA A 85 34.42 -12.10 -2.72
C ALA A 85 33.29 -11.85 -1.70
N GLN A 86 33.65 -11.59 -0.43
CA GLN A 86 32.70 -11.22 0.61
C GLN A 86 32.12 -9.83 0.40
N SER A 87 32.91 -8.86 -0.10
CA SER A 87 32.38 -7.54 -0.47
C SER A 87 31.45 -7.61 -1.68
N ASP A 88 31.77 -8.42 -2.69
CA ASP A 88 30.94 -8.57 -3.89
C ASP A 88 29.61 -9.24 -3.54
N ALA A 89 29.63 -10.28 -2.70
CA ALA A 89 28.41 -10.92 -2.19
C ALA A 89 27.52 -9.96 -1.39
N ALA A 90 28.12 -9.10 -0.55
CA ALA A 90 27.38 -8.10 0.22
C ALA A 90 26.74 -7.03 -0.68
N VAL A 91 27.42 -6.58 -1.74
CA VAL A 91 26.86 -5.65 -2.73
C VAL A 91 25.69 -6.31 -3.48
N MET A 92 25.82 -7.57 -3.87
CA MET A 92 24.76 -8.33 -4.54
C MET A 92 23.51 -8.50 -3.65
N GLU A 93 23.70 -8.90 -2.39
CA GLU A 93 22.61 -9.06 -1.43
C GLU A 93 21.91 -7.73 -1.14
N ARG A 94 22.69 -6.66 -0.97
CA ARG A 94 22.16 -5.31 -0.82
C ARG A 94 21.35 -4.88 -2.04
N GLY A 95 21.84 -5.12 -3.24
CA GLY A 95 21.11 -4.79 -4.47
C GLY A 95 19.79 -5.54 -4.60
N ALA A 96 19.77 -6.83 -4.24
CA ALA A 96 18.55 -7.64 -4.20
C ALA A 96 17.53 -7.08 -3.19
N TYR A 97 18.02 -6.69 -2.01
CA TYR A 97 17.19 -6.11 -0.96
C TYR A 97 16.60 -4.76 -1.40
N ILE A 98 17.42 -3.87 -1.95
CA ILE A 98 16.98 -2.56 -2.46
C ILE A 98 15.98 -2.73 -3.61
N ALA A 99 16.18 -3.68 -4.52
CA ALA A 99 15.21 -3.96 -5.59
C ALA A 99 13.85 -4.41 -5.06
N THR A 100 13.85 -5.14 -3.93
CA THR A 100 12.65 -5.59 -3.24
C THR A 100 11.97 -4.45 -2.50
N ALA A 101 12.70 -3.71 -1.65
CA ALA A 101 12.20 -2.56 -0.90
C ALA A 101 11.75 -1.38 -1.78
N ALA A 102 12.30 -1.29 -3.00
CA ALA A 102 11.86 -0.31 -4.00
C ALA A 102 10.72 -0.83 -4.89
N ASP A 103 10.16 -2.00 -4.58
CA ASP A 103 9.03 -2.61 -5.28
C ASP A 103 9.22 -2.78 -6.80
N CYS A 104 10.48 -3.01 -7.24
CA CYS A 104 10.81 -3.09 -8.66
C CYS A 104 10.03 -4.22 -9.36
N VAL A 105 9.81 -5.33 -8.65
CA VAL A 105 9.19 -6.53 -9.21
C VAL A 105 7.70 -6.36 -9.48
N ALA A 106 6.97 -5.65 -8.61
CA ALA A 106 5.53 -5.42 -8.79
C ALA A 106 5.25 -4.64 -10.08
N CYS A 107 6.05 -3.60 -10.34
CA CYS A 107 5.85 -2.76 -11.53
C CYS A 107 6.42 -3.39 -12.81
N HIS A 108 7.57 -4.05 -12.73
CA HIS A 108 8.27 -4.60 -13.91
C HIS A 108 7.94 -6.07 -14.19
N THR A 109 6.83 -6.59 -13.68
CA THR A 109 6.38 -7.96 -13.97
C THR A 109 4.89 -7.96 -14.28
N LYS A 110 4.51 -8.42 -15.47
CA LYS A 110 3.09 -8.67 -15.78
C LYS A 110 2.58 -9.90 -15.03
N LEU A 111 1.27 -9.98 -14.80
CA LEU A 111 0.63 -11.18 -14.25
C LEU A 111 0.96 -12.43 -15.08
N GLY A 112 1.44 -13.49 -14.41
CA GLY A 112 1.92 -14.72 -15.06
C GLY A 112 3.19 -14.57 -15.91
N GLY A 113 3.86 -13.42 -15.83
CA GLY A 113 5.09 -13.12 -16.54
C GLY A 113 6.36 -13.60 -15.83
N GLN A 114 7.50 -13.43 -16.50
CA GLN A 114 8.81 -13.62 -15.88
C GLN A 114 9.19 -12.36 -15.08
N PRO A 115 9.81 -12.50 -13.89
CA PRO A 115 10.21 -11.35 -13.08
C PRO A 115 11.03 -10.34 -13.88
N PHE A 116 10.70 -9.05 -13.72
CA PHE A 116 11.41 -7.90 -14.32
C PHE A 116 11.34 -7.80 -15.85
N ALA A 117 10.63 -8.71 -16.53
CA ALA A 117 10.52 -8.72 -18.00
C ALA A 117 9.55 -7.66 -18.56
N GLY A 118 8.92 -6.86 -17.71
CA GLY A 118 7.97 -5.81 -18.07
C GLY A 118 6.62 -6.32 -18.58
N GLY A 119 5.89 -5.40 -19.22
CA GLY A 119 4.61 -5.69 -19.85
C GLY A 119 3.40 -5.56 -18.93
N LEU A 120 3.58 -5.08 -17.70
CA LEU A 120 2.45 -4.68 -16.86
C LEU A 120 1.84 -3.41 -17.45
N LYS A 121 0.52 -3.38 -17.56
CA LYS A 121 -0.21 -2.18 -17.95
C LYS A 121 -0.65 -1.44 -16.69
N ILE A 122 -0.24 -0.20 -16.57
CA ILE A 122 -0.61 0.68 -15.47
C ILE A 122 -1.56 1.72 -16.04
N ALA A 123 -2.83 1.63 -15.65
CA ALA A 123 -3.86 2.56 -16.08
C ALA A 123 -3.56 3.95 -15.51
N THR A 124 -3.58 4.96 -16.37
CA THR A 124 -3.46 6.37 -15.96
C THR A 124 -4.59 7.19 -16.59
N PRO A 125 -4.91 8.38 -16.06
CA PRO A 125 -5.88 9.28 -16.70
C PRO A 125 -5.54 9.66 -18.15
N MET A 126 -4.28 9.47 -18.57
CA MET A 126 -3.79 9.79 -19.90
C MET A 126 -3.69 8.57 -20.83
N GLY A 127 -4.07 7.38 -20.35
CA GLY A 127 -3.95 6.09 -21.04
C GLY A 127 -3.01 5.12 -20.32
N ASP A 128 -2.92 3.90 -20.85
CA ASP A 128 -2.08 2.85 -20.27
C ASP A 128 -0.59 3.13 -20.48
N VAL A 129 0.18 3.10 -19.39
CA VAL A 129 1.64 3.03 -19.45
C VAL A 129 2.07 1.58 -19.29
N VAL A 130 2.93 1.10 -20.19
CA VAL A 130 3.42 -0.28 -20.18
C VAL A 130 4.82 -0.32 -19.58
N SER A 131 5.01 -1.14 -18.55
CA SER A 131 6.31 -1.28 -17.90
C SER A 131 7.34 -1.94 -18.82
N THR A 132 8.58 -1.48 -18.73
CA THR A 132 9.69 -1.95 -19.56
C THR A 132 10.33 -3.21 -18.99
N ASN A 133 11.03 -3.96 -19.84
CA ASN A 133 11.92 -5.02 -19.37
C ASN A 133 13.19 -4.39 -18.77
N ILE A 134 13.50 -4.72 -17.52
CA ILE A 134 14.69 -4.23 -16.79
C ILE A 134 15.67 -5.36 -16.44
N THR A 135 15.52 -6.52 -17.08
CA THR A 135 16.52 -7.62 -17.00
C THR A 135 17.80 -7.23 -17.74
N PRO A 136 18.94 -7.90 -17.50
CA PRO A 136 20.18 -7.61 -18.22
C PRO A 136 20.22 -8.15 -19.65
N ASP A 137 19.05 -8.43 -20.25
CA ASP A 137 18.96 -8.74 -21.68
C ASP A 137 19.51 -7.58 -22.50
N ALA A 138 20.41 -7.87 -23.44
CA ALA A 138 21.14 -6.84 -24.18
C ALA A 138 20.28 -6.11 -25.22
N ASP A 139 19.23 -6.76 -25.73
CA ASP A 139 18.45 -6.23 -26.86
C ASP A 139 17.12 -5.63 -26.42
N HIS A 140 16.49 -6.20 -25.39
CA HIS A 140 15.17 -5.79 -24.92
C HIS A 140 15.17 -5.27 -23.48
N GLY A 141 16.23 -5.53 -22.71
CA GLY A 141 16.39 -5.10 -21.33
C GLY A 141 17.39 -3.95 -21.16
N ILE A 142 17.99 -3.86 -19.98
CA ILE A 142 19.01 -2.86 -19.62
C ILE A 142 20.44 -3.37 -19.81
N GLY A 143 20.66 -4.53 -20.44
CA GLY A 143 21.99 -5.17 -20.52
C GLY A 143 23.09 -4.35 -21.22
N LYS A 144 22.72 -3.28 -21.94
CA LYS A 144 23.67 -2.34 -22.54
C LYS A 144 23.91 -1.08 -21.71
N TYR A 145 23.12 -0.81 -20.66
CA TYR A 145 23.25 0.38 -19.82
C TYR A 145 24.59 0.37 -19.10
N THR A 146 25.21 1.54 -19.03
CA THR A 146 26.26 1.84 -18.05
C THR A 146 25.62 2.16 -16.71
N GLU A 147 26.40 2.07 -15.62
CA GLU A 147 25.93 2.46 -14.28
C GLU A 147 25.43 3.91 -14.25
N GLN A 148 26.14 4.83 -14.93
CA GLN A 148 25.72 6.23 -15.02
C GLN A 148 24.38 6.39 -15.74
N GLU A 149 24.14 5.68 -16.84
CA GLU A 149 22.85 5.75 -17.54
C GLU A 149 21.72 5.09 -16.72
N PHE A 150 22.04 4.05 -15.94
CA PHE A 150 21.10 3.45 -15.00
C PHE A 150 20.71 4.45 -13.91
N GLU A 151 21.68 5.13 -13.31
CA GLU A 151 21.46 6.18 -12.31
C GLU A 151 20.59 7.32 -12.87
N GLN A 152 20.87 7.76 -14.11
CA GLN A 152 20.05 8.77 -14.79
C GLN A 152 18.60 8.31 -15.02
N ALA A 153 18.39 7.04 -15.36
CA ALA A 153 17.05 6.49 -15.50
C ALA A 153 16.32 6.44 -14.16
N VAL A 154 16.97 5.92 -13.12
CA VAL A 154 16.37 5.67 -11.81
C VAL A 154 16.09 6.96 -11.04
N ARG A 155 17.04 7.90 -10.97
CA ARG A 155 16.92 9.12 -10.14
C ARG A 155 16.44 10.34 -10.90
N HIS A 156 16.65 10.37 -12.22
CA HIS A 156 16.37 11.54 -13.03
C HIS A 156 15.27 11.33 -14.07
N GLY A 157 14.82 10.09 -14.26
CA GLY A 157 13.80 9.76 -15.24
C GLY A 157 14.28 9.94 -16.67
N VAL A 158 15.58 9.75 -16.94
CA VAL A 158 16.20 9.91 -18.26
C VAL A 158 16.73 8.58 -18.74
N ARG A 159 16.14 8.03 -19.80
CA ARG A 159 16.59 6.77 -20.41
C ARG A 159 17.93 6.94 -21.10
N ARG A 160 18.59 5.81 -21.39
CA ARG A 160 19.82 5.74 -22.21
C ARG A 160 19.69 6.41 -23.58
N ASP A 161 18.51 6.36 -24.20
CA ASP A 161 18.23 7.02 -25.48
C ASP A 161 17.91 8.52 -25.34
N GLY A 162 18.02 9.08 -24.14
CA GLY A 162 17.71 10.48 -23.81
C GLY A 162 16.22 10.76 -23.63
N ALA A 163 15.33 9.79 -23.84
CA ALA A 163 13.91 10.00 -23.65
C ALA A 163 13.55 10.07 -22.16
N TYR A 164 12.67 11.01 -21.81
CA TYR A 164 12.13 11.09 -20.45
C TYR A 164 11.15 9.95 -20.16
N LEU A 165 11.22 9.44 -18.93
CA LEU A 165 10.25 8.52 -18.36
C LEU A 165 8.99 9.26 -17.93
N TYR A 166 7.86 8.56 -17.99
CA TYR A 166 6.63 9.04 -17.37
C TYR A 166 6.72 8.87 -15.85
N PRO A 167 6.14 9.78 -15.05
CA PRO A 167 6.20 9.74 -13.58
C PRO A 167 5.35 8.61 -12.94
N VAL A 168 4.97 7.62 -13.75
CA VAL A 168 4.47 6.32 -13.27
C VAL A 168 5.61 5.54 -12.62
N MET A 169 6.84 5.66 -13.14
CA MET A 169 8.03 5.25 -12.39
C MET A 169 8.33 6.34 -11.36
N PRO A 170 8.45 6.02 -10.05
CA PRO A 170 8.59 7.03 -9.00
C PRO A 170 10.04 7.55 -8.88
N TYR A 171 10.64 7.98 -9.99
CA TYR A 171 12.03 8.49 -10.01
C TYR A 171 12.21 9.76 -9.17
N VAL A 172 11.13 10.50 -8.88
CA VAL A 172 11.17 11.65 -7.96
C VAL A 172 11.42 11.22 -6.51
N SER A 173 10.98 10.02 -6.13
CA SER A 173 11.27 9.37 -4.85
C SER A 173 12.64 8.71 -4.88
N TYR A 174 12.95 7.94 -5.93
CA TYR A 174 14.25 7.29 -6.09
C TYR A 174 15.41 8.28 -6.18
N ALA A 175 15.16 9.55 -6.53
CA ALA A 175 16.14 10.62 -6.41
C ALA A 175 16.78 10.72 -5.01
N GLY A 176 16.09 10.27 -3.95
CA GLY A 176 16.61 10.20 -2.59
C GLY A 176 17.61 9.06 -2.32
N MET A 177 17.68 8.04 -3.19
CA MET A 177 18.55 6.87 -2.99
C MET A 177 20.02 7.27 -2.81
N THR A 178 20.74 6.56 -1.94
CA THR A 178 22.19 6.78 -1.79
C THR A 178 22.95 6.25 -3.00
N ASP A 179 24.12 6.82 -3.31
CA ASP A 179 24.95 6.35 -4.42
C ASP A 179 25.35 4.88 -4.25
N GLN A 180 25.58 4.44 -3.01
CA GLN A 180 25.89 3.05 -2.68
C GLN A 180 24.73 2.10 -2.97
N ASP A 181 23.49 2.53 -2.71
CA ASP A 181 22.31 1.72 -3.00
C ASP A 181 22.03 1.65 -4.51
N VAL A 182 22.23 2.74 -5.25
CA VAL A 182 22.11 2.75 -6.71
C VAL A 182 23.16 1.85 -7.37
N HIS A 183 24.40 1.92 -6.88
CA HIS A 183 25.48 1.02 -7.31
C HIS A 183 25.12 -0.45 -7.06
N ALA A 184 24.72 -0.78 -5.84
CA ALA A 184 24.35 -2.16 -5.48
C ALA A 184 23.17 -2.66 -6.32
N LEU A 185 22.16 -1.82 -6.54
CA LEU A 185 21.01 -2.11 -7.38
C LEU A 185 21.42 -2.39 -8.84
N TYR A 186 22.28 -1.55 -9.42
CA TYR A 186 22.82 -1.75 -10.76
C TYR A 186 23.60 -3.07 -10.87
N VAL A 187 24.53 -3.32 -9.95
CA VAL A 187 25.33 -4.56 -9.92
C VAL A 187 24.42 -5.79 -9.83
N TRP A 188 23.39 -5.75 -8.97
CA TRP A 188 22.45 -6.85 -8.84
C TRP A 188 21.60 -7.09 -10.10
N PHE A 189 21.09 -6.04 -10.74
CA PHE A 189 20.36 -6.21 -12.01
C PHE A 189 21.26 -6.75 -13.12
N MET A 190 22.52 -6.30 -13.20
CA MET A 190 23.43 -6.69 -14.28
C MET A 190 24.00 -8.09 -14.11
N HIS A 191 24.15 -8.57 -12.87
CA HIS A 191 24.86 -9.82 -12.58
C HIS A 191 24.01 -10.87 -11.84
N GLY A 192 22.94 -10.47 -11.16
CA GLY A 192 22.09 -11.34 -10.34
C GLY A 192 20.75 -11.70 -10.98
N VAL A 193 20.22 -10.83 -11.82
CA VAL A 193 18.93 -11.06 -12.51
C VAL A 193 19.16 -11.89 -13.78
N LYS A 194 18.27 -12.85 -14.03
CA LYS A 194 18.32 -13.64 -15.26
C LYS A 194 17.91 -12.77 -16.47
N PRO A 195 18.66 -12.78 -17.57
CA PRO A 195 18.27 -12.07 -18.79
C PRO A 195 17.04 -12.74 -19.40
N ILE A 196 16.04 -11.93 -19.75
CA ILE A 196 14.81 -12.40 -20.40
C ILE A 196 14.63 -11.62 -21.70
N ALA A 197 14.67 -12.31 -22.84
CA ALA A 197 14.48 -11.73 -24.16
C ALA A 197 12.99 -11.48 -24.48
N THR A 198 12.33 -10.65 -23.68
CA THR A 198 10.94 -10.20 -23.92
C THR A 198 10.93 -8.73 -24.27
N ALA A 199 10.17 -8.38 -25.32
CA ALA A 199 9.92 -7.01 -25.73
C ALA A 199 8.47 -6.61 -25.39
N PRO A 200 8.21 -5.96 -24.23
CA PRO A 200 6.92 -5.36 -23.95
C PRO A 200 6.49 -4.38 -25.04
N LYS A 201 5.18 -4.26 -25.26
CA LYS A 201 4.65 -3.24 -26.17
C LYS A 201 5.05 -1.84 -25.69
N PRO A 202 5.42 -0.93 -26.60
CA PRO A 202 5.68 0.44 -26.22
C PRO A 202 4.42 1.11 -25.67
N THR A 203 4.61 2.09 -24.79
CA THR A 203 3.54 2.96 -24.31
C THR A 203 3.08 3.87 -25.45
N GLU A 204 1.80 3.81 -25.79
CA GLU A 204 1.16 4.62 -26.83
C GLU A 204 0.09 5.52 -26.19
N LEU A 205 0.51 6.68 -25.67
CA LEU A 205 -0.42 7.70 -25.18
C LEU A 205 -0.89 8.58 -26.34
N THR A 206 -2.04 9.23 -26.17
CA THR A 206 -2.58 10.21 -27.13
C THR A 206 -2.14 11.63 -26.78
N PHE A 207 -2.34 12.58 -27.70
CA PHE A 207 -2.05 13.99 -27.43
C PHE A 207 -2.93 14.52 -26.28
N PRO A 208 -2.37 15.28 -25.31
CA PRO A 208 -1.00 15.83 -25.28
C PRO A 208 0.05 14.96 -24.57
N ALA A 209 -0.34 13.84 -23.95
CA ALA A 209 0.56 13.00 -23.15
C ALA A 209 1.64 12.26 -23.97
N ASN A 210 1.45 12.14 -25.30
CA ASN A 210 2.46 11.61 -26.21
C ASN A 210 3.69 12.53 -26.38
N VAL A 211 3.59 13.81 -26.02
CA VAL A 211 4.69 14.79 -26.15
C VAL A 211 5.68 14.61 -25.00
N ARG A 212 6.62 13.68 -25.15
CA ARG A 212 7.62 13.35 -24.11
C ARG A 212 8.48 14.54 -23.67
N SER A 213 8.72 15.53 -24.52
CA SER A 213 9.46 16.74 -24.14
C SER A 213 8.72 17.58 -23.09
N ALA A 214 7.39 17.48 -22.97
CA ALA A 214 6.63 18.11 -21.90
C ALA A 214 7.05 17.55 -20.51
N MET A 215 7.53 16.31 -20.45
CA MET A 215 8.06 15.73 -19.21
C MET A 215 9.36 16.40 -18.77
N ALA A 216 10.13 17.01 -19.67
CA ALA A 216 11.31 17.80 -19.29
C ALA A 216 10.90 19.02 -18.46
N ALA A 217 9.83 19.72 -18.87
CA ALA A 217 9.28 20.85 -18.13
C ALA A 217 8.69 20.41 -16.79
N TRP A 218 7.95 19.29 -16.78
CA TRP A 218 7.44 18.69 -15.55
C TRP A 218 8.56 18.33 -14.58
N ASN A 219 9.63 17.69 -15.07
CA ASN A 219 10.82 17.33 -14.31
C ASN A 219 11.54 18.51 -13.68
N PHE A 220 11.45 19.68 -14.31
CA PHE A 220 12.06 20.91 -13.81
C PHE A 220 11.25 21.55 -12.67
N VAL A 221 9.91 21.41 -12.68
CA VAL A 221 9.02 22.05 -11.70
C VAL A 221 8.59 21.13 -10.56
N THR A 222 8.62 19.81 -10.77
CA THR A 222 8.26 18.81 -9.75
C THR A 222 9.27 18.79 -8.61
N THR A 223 8.79 18.48 -7.40
CA THR A 223 9.69 18.32 -6.24
C THR A 223 10.25 16.91 -6.26
N LYS A 224 11.56 16.79 -6.06
CA LYS A 224 12.27 15.52 -5.97
C LYS A 224 12.85 15.35 -4.58
N GLU A 225 12.85 14.12 -4.09
CA GLU A 225 13.62 13.76 -2.91
C GLU A 225 15.09 14.11 -3.14
N GLN A 226 15.72 14.55 -2.05
CA GLN A 226 17.12 14.94 -2.12
C GLN A 226 17.99 13.71 -1.87
N PRO A 227 19.06 13.53 -2.66
CA PRO A 227 20.07 12.51 -2.43
C PRO A 227 20.48 12.43 -0.96
N GLU A 228 20.28 11.28 -0.33
CA GLU A 228 20.87 11.01 0.97
C GLU A 228 22.34 10.56 0.81
N SER A 229 23.16 10.88 1.81
CA SER A 229 24.59 10.58 1.81
C SER A 229 24.99 9.59 2.90
N GLY A 230 26.11 8.90 2.68
CA GLY A 230 26.62 7.85 3.57
C GLY A 230 25.94 6.50 3.37
N ASP A 231 26.30 5.53 4.20
CA ASP A 231 25.75 4.18 4.12
C ASP A 231 24.36 4.11 4.77
N SER A 232 23.34 3.91 3.95
CA SER A 232 21.94 3.82 4.40
C SER A 232 21.67 2.69 5.40
N ALA A 233 22.52 1.65 5.47
CA ALA A 233 22.41 0.57 6.45
C ALA A 233 22.85 1.00 7.87
N THR A 234 23.63 2.08 7.97
CA THR A 234 24.19 2.61 9.22
C THR A 234 23.39 3.76 9.81
N TYR A 235 22.31 4.17 9.14
CA TYR A 235 21.44 5.25 9.63
C TYR A 235 20.82 4.88 10.98
N ASP A 236 20.59 5.91 11.81
CA ASP A 236 19.74 5.75 12.97
C ASP A 236 18.32 5.35 12.55
N PRO A 237 17.52 4.72 13.44
CA PRO A 237 16.22 4.18 13.06
C PRO A 237 15.26 5.20 12.42
N LEU A 238 15.25 6.46 12.90
CA LEU A 238 14.32 7.45 12.37
C LEU A 238 14.74 7.92 10.99
N ARG A 239 16.03 8.17 10.78
CA ARG A 239 16.58 8.48 9.45
C ARG A 239 16.40 7.32 8.48
N ARG A 240 16.61 6.08 8.94
CA ARG A 240 16.36 4.87 8.14
C ARG A 240 14.90 4.75 7.73
N GLY A 241 13.98 4.98 8.66
CA GLY A 241 12.54 4.96 8.40
C GLY A 241 12.11 6.00 7.38
N LYS A 242 12.63 7.23 7.49
CA LYS A 242 12.41 8.28 6.48
C LYS A 242 12.93 7.88 5.11
N TYR A 243 14.16 7.34 5.05
CA TYR A 243 14.76 6.89 3.81
C TYR A 243 13.93 5.79 3.14
N LEU A 244 13.47 4.81 3.90
CA LEU A 244 12.58 3.76 3.43
C LEU A 244 11.27 4.34 2.91
N ALA A 245 10.58 5.17 3.70
CA ALA A 245 9.28 5.74 3.33
C ALA A 245 9.34 6.62 2.07
N ASN A 246 10.39 7.45 1.96
CA ASN A 246 10.47 8.46 0.91
C ASN A 246 11.14 7.94 -0.35
N ALA A 247 12.27 7.24 -0.20
CA ALA A 247 13.14 6.91 -1.32
C ALA A 247 12.94 5.49 -1.84
N LEU A 248 12.67 4.50 -0.97
CA LEU A 248 12.53 3.11 -1.39
C LEU A 248 11.05 2.73 -1.61
N GLU A 249 10.24 2.75 -0.56
CA GLU A 249 8.82 2.37 -0.58
C GLU A 249 7.89 3.45 -1.14
N HIS A 250 8.43 4.66 -1.39
CA HIS A 250 7.73 5.79 -2.02
C HIS A 250 6.30 6.02 -1.52
N CYS A 251 6.07 5.91 -0.20
CA CYS A 251 4.73 5.92 0.40
C CYS A 251 3.93 7.18 0.00
N GLY A 252 4.62 8.32 -0.16
CA GLY A 252 4.03 9.58 -0.62
C GLY A 252 3.41 9.52 -2.02
N THR A 253 3.89 8.64 -2.90
CA THR A 253 3.37 8.50 -4.27
C THR A 253 1.90 8.11 -4.29
N CYS A 254 1.45 7.34 -3.29
CA CYS A 254 0.06 6.95 -3.11
C CYS A 254 -0.64 7.78 -2.02
N HIS A 255 0.00 7.97 -0.86
CA HIS A 255 -0.63 8.55 0.32
C HIS A 255 -0.55 10.08 0.39
N THR A 256 -0.03 10.79 -0.61
CA THR A 256 -0.01 12.26 -0.65
C THR A 256 -0.92 12.78 -1.76
N PRO A 257 -1.82 13.74 -1.49
CA PRO A 257 -2.68 14.28 -2.53
C PRO A 257 -1.85 15.05 -3.57
N ARG A 258 -2.30 15.03 -4.82
CA ARG A 258 -1.59 15.67 -5.94
C ARG A 258 -2.26 16.97 -6.37
N ASN A 259 -1.48 17.87 -6.95
CA ASN A 259 -1.98 19.09 -7.60
C ASN A 259 -2.41 18.81 -9.06
N PHE A 260 -2.90 19.84 -9.77
CA PHE A 260 -3.37 19.70 -11.16
C PHE A 260 -2.28 19.24 -12.15
N MET A 261 -0.99 19.39 -11.79
CA MET A 261 0.15 18.89 -12.57
C MET A 261 0.54 17.46 -12.18
N LEU A 262 -0.27 16.77 -11.37
CA LEU A 262 0.01 15.44 -10.84
C LEU A 262 1.28 15.35 -9.97
N SER A 263 1.75 16.49 -9.44
CA SER A 263 2.85 16.54 -8.47
C SER A 263 2.27 16.48 -7.05
N GLU A 264 2.96 15.81 -6.14
CA GLU A 264 2.60 15.72 -4.73
C GLU A 264 2.53 17.09 -4.05
N LYS A 265 1.51 17.29 -3.21
CA LYS A 265 1.39 18.44 -2.32
C LYS A 265 2.19 18.20 -1.05
N GLN A 266 3.41 18.72 -1.01
CA GLN A 266 4.36 18.50 0.09
C GLN A 266 3.86 18.99 1.47
N ASP A 267 2.98 19.99 1.49
CA ASP A 267 2.31 20.50 2.71
C ASP A 267 1.16 19.59 3.20
N ARG A 268 0.91 18.50 2.49
CA ARG A 268 -0.09 17.45 2.78
C ARG A 268 0.53 16.05 2.69
N TYR A 269 1.84 15.95 2.93
CA TYR A 269 2.57 14.67 2.91
C TYR A 269 1.85 13.60 3.77
N LEU A 270 1.55 12.45 3.16
CA LEU A 270 0.84 11.31 3.73
C LEU A 270 -0.62 11.55 4.21
N ALA A 271 -1.23 12.67 3.82
CA ALA A 271 -2.60 13.04 4.22
C ALA A 271 -3.72 12.26 3.48
N GLY A 272 -3.37 11.30 2.62
CA GLY A 272 -4.30 10.53 1.81
C GLY A 272 -4.60 11.16 0.45
N GLY A 273 -5.07 10.35 -0.49
CA GLY A 273 -5.38 10.80 -1.84
C GLY A 273 -6.05 9.75 -2.71
N PRO A 274 -6.77 10.19 -3.76
CA PRO A 274 -7.32 9.28 -4.75
C PRO A 274 -6.17 8.62 -5.53
N LEU A 275 -6.24 7.29 -5.62
CA LEU A 275 -5.34 6.45 -6.40
C LEU A 275 -6.18 5.72 -7.44
N SER A 276 -6.60 6.50 -8.44
CA SER A 276 -7.54 6.06 -9.46
C SER A 276 -8.84 5.53 -8.85
N GLY A 277 -9.20 4.24 -9.00
CA GLY A 277 -10.41 3.65 -8.42
C GLY A 277 -10.31 3.36 -6.92
N TRP A 278 -9.10 3.36 -6.38
CA TRP A 278 -8.85 3.20 -4.94
C TRP A 278 -8.62 4.55 -4.28
N TYR A 279 -8.74 4.59 -2.96
CA TYR A 279 -8.36 5.73 -2.13
C TYR A 279 -7.26 5.31 -1.16
N ALA A 280 -6.08 5.90 -1.30
CA ALA A 280 -4.99 5.71 -0.35
C ALA A 280 -5.29 6.55 0.90
N PRO A 281 -5.48 5.94 2.08
CA PRO A 281 -5.92 6.66 3.26
C PRO A 281 -4.86 7.61 3.81
N ASN A 282 -5.27 8.55 4.65
CA ASN A 282 -4.35 9.30 5.49
C ASN A 282 -3.64 8.35 6.46
N ILE A 283 -2.30 8.38 6.47
CA ILE A 283 -1.46 7.56 7.35
C ILE A 283 -0.58 8.40 8.29
N THR A 284 -0.91 9.68 8.45
CA THR A 284 -0.26 10.53 9.46
C THR A 284 -0.67 10.15 10.88
N SER A 285 -0.01 10.78 11.86
CA SER A 285 -0.32 10.60 13.30
C SER A 285 -1.67 11.18 13.76
N SER A 286 -2.54 11.63 12.85
CA SER A 286 -3.91 12.06 13.21
C SER A 286 -4.69 10.90 13.83
N LYS A 287 -5.37 11.15 14.95
CA LYS A 287 -6.20 10.16 15.66
C LYS A 287 -7.60 10.00 15.09
N THR A 288 -7.98 10.89 14.19
CA THR A 288 -9.34 11.04 13.66
C THR A 288 -9.38 10.69 12.19
N ALA A 289 -8.46 11.23 11.40
CA ALA A 289 -8.36 10.94 9.97
C ALA A 289 -7.26 9.90 9.63
N GLY A 290 -6.19 9.89 10.43
CA GLY A 290 -4.99 9.09 10.20
C GLY A 290 -4.94 7.76 10.95
N ILE A 291 -3.73 7.31 11.28
CA ILE A 291 -3.45 6.06 12.01
C ILE A 291 -2.89 6.32 13.42
N GLY A 292 -3.14 7.50 13.99
CA GLY A 292 -2.59 7.91 15.30
C GLY A 292 -3.01 7.07 16.51
N ASN A 293 -3.98 6.15 16.36
CA ASN A 293 -4.36 5.18 17.40
C ASN A 293 -3.79 3.77 17.15
N TRP A 294 -3.05 3.58 16.06
CA TRP A 294 -2.35 2.33 15.79
C TRP A 294 -1.07 2.32 16.62
N SER A 295 -0.78 1.18 17.25
CA SER A 295 0.54 0.97 17.84
C SER A 295 1.57 0.74 16.73
N GLU A 296 2.85 0.89 17.09
CA GLU A 296 3.94 0.50 16.19
C GLU A 296 3.81 -0.97 15.75
N ASP A 297 3.49 -1.86 16.68
CA ASP A 297 3.29 -3.30 16.40
C ASP A 297 2.13 -3.55 15.44
N ASP A 298 1.04 -2.77 15.53
CA ASP A 298 -0.08 -2.90 14.58
C ASP A 298 0.35 -2.52 13.16
N LEU A 299 1.16 -1.46 13.01
CA LEU A 299 1.66 -1.00 11.72
C LEU A 299 2.71 -1.97 11.15
N VAL A 300 3.62 -2.48 11.99
CA VAL A 300 4.58 -3.52 11.61
C VAL A 300 3.86 -4.77 11.15
N ALA A 301 2.86 -5.26 11.90
CA ALA A 301 2.06 -6.42 11.51
C ALA A 301 1.34 -6.20 10.18
N TYR A 302 0.79 -5.00 9.96
CA TYR A 302 0.13 -4.64 8.70
C TYR A 302 1.11 -4.66 7.52
N LEU A 303 2.29 -4.04 7.65
CA LEU A 303 3.29 -4.00 6.59
C LEU A 303 3.89 -5.39 6.33
N GLN A 304 4.06 -6.20 7.36
CA GLN A 304 4.66 -7.53 7.24
C GLN A 304 3.70 -8.58 6.64
N THR A 305 2.40 -8.49 6.96
CA THR A 305 1.42 -9.55 6.65
C THR A 305 0.22 -9.08 5.83
N GLY A 306 0.04 -7.76 5.73
CA GLY A 306 -1.17 -7.14 5.20
C GLY A 306 -2.34 -7.20 6.17
N HIS A 307 -2.13 -7.51 7.45
CA HIS A 307 -3.18 -7.64 8.47
C HIS A 307 -2.83 -6.85 9.73
N ALA A 308 -3.75 -5.96 10.14
CA ALA A 308 -3.77 -5.38 11.49
C ALA A 308 -5.06 -5.80 12.18
N LYS A 309 -4.91 -6.53 13.29
CA LYS A 309 -6.04 -7.11 14.01
C LYS A 309 -7.03 -6.04 14.46
N ALA A 310 -8.31 -6.28 14.18
CA ALA A 310 -9.42 -5.36 14.48
C ALA A 310 -9.18 -3.93 13.98
N ARG A 311 -8.50 -3.82 12.82
CA ARG A 311 -8.21 -2.55 12.16
C ARG A 311 -8.29 -2.65 10.65
N ALA A 312 -7.43 -3.44 10.01
CA ALA A 312 -7.29 -3.36 8.56
C ALA A 312 -6.80 -4.65 7.90
N GLN A 313 -7.16 -4.78 6.63
CA GLN A 313 -6.66 -5.82 5.73
C GLN A 313 -6.22 -5.16 4.42
N ALA A 314 -4.98 -5.40 4.00
CA ALA A 314 -4.45 -4.90 2.74
C ALA A 314 -5.13 -5.59 1.55
N ALA A 315 -5.57 -4.78 0.60
CA ALA A 315 -6.18 -5.17 -0.66
C ALA A 315 -5.74 -4.18 -1.75
N GLY A 316 -6.03 -4.51 -3.01
CA GLY A 316 -5.69 -3.66 -4.16
C GLY A 316 -4.19 -3.29 -4.19
N PRO A 317 -3.84 -2.05 -4.56
CA PRO A 317 -2.45 -1.60 -4.67
C PRO A 317 -1.64 -1.74 -3.38
N MET A 318 -2.24 -1.53 -2.22
CA MET A 318 -1.53 -1.74 -0.94
C MET A 318 -1.29 -3.23 -0.67
N GLY A 319 -2.19 -4.11 -1.12
CA GLY A 319 -1.99 -5.56 -1.06
C GLY A 319 -0.78 -6.01 -1.89
N GLU A 320 -0.62 -5.44 -3.09
CA GLU A 320 0.53 -5.68 -3.97
C GLU A 320 1.83 -5.18 -3.33
N ALA A 321 1.85 -3.96 -2.78
CA ALA A 321 2.99 -3.41 -2.06
C ALA A 321 3.39 -4.27 -0.84
N VAL A 322 2.43 -4.87 -0.14
CA VAL A 322 2.71 -5.84 0.92
C VAL A 322 3.33 -7.12 0.36
N GLU A 323 2.70 -7.74 -0.64
CA GLU A 323 3.13 -9.02 -1.19
C GLU A 323 4.54 -8.97 -1.81
N HIS A 324 4.82 -7.89 -2.55
CA HIS A 324 6.03 -7.78 -3.36
C HIS A 324 7.16 -7.01 -2.68
N SER A 325 6.87 -6.12 -1.71
CA SER A 325 7.87 -5.29 -1.03
C SER A 325 7.85 -5.47 0.50
N THR A 326 6.90 -4.84 1.20
CA THR A 326 7.01 -4.63 2.66
C THR A 326 7.03 -5.92 3.48
N SER A 327 6.36 -6.99 3.05
CA SER A 327 6.43 -8.30 3.71
C SER A 327 7.81 -9.00 3.63
N ARG A 328 8.71 -8.47 2.81
CA ARG A 328 10.08 -8.96 2.60
C ARG A 328 11.14 -8.12 3.31
N LEU A 329 10.75 -6.99 3.90
CA LEU A 329 11.67 -6.14 4.65
C LEU A 329 12.16 -6.84 5.91
N THR A 330 13.33 -6.41 6.37
CA THR A 330 13.82 -6.85 7.68
C THR A 330 12.95 -6.27 8.79
N ASP A 331 12.83 -7.00 9.90
CA ASP A 331 12.12 -6.54 11.11
C ASP A 331 12.59 -5.15 11.56
N LYS A 332 13.91 -4.93 11.57
CA LYS A 332 14.52 -3.62 11.87
C LYS A 332 14.01 -2.51 10.96
N ASP A 333 13.90 -2.76 9.65
CA ASP A 333 13.44 -1.76 8.69
C ASP A 333 11.93 -1.53 8.78
N LEU A 334 11.13 -2.56 9.11
CA LEU A 334 9.70 -2.41 9.40
C LEU A 334 9.46 -1.52 10.63
N HIS A 335 10.19 -1.75 11.71
CA HIS A 335 10.14 -0.92 12.91
C HIS A 335 10.63 0.51 12.64
N ALA A 336 11.71 0.68 11.88
CA ALA A 336 12.18 2.01 11.46
C ALA A 336 11.11 2.77 10.66
N LEU A 337 10.49 2.11 9.68
CA LEU A 337 9.44 2.66 8.85
C LEU A 337 8.21 3.06 9.69
N ALA A 338 7.75 2.18 10.58
CA ALA A 338 6.64 2.45 11.48
C ALA A 338 6.94 3.63 12.42
N ALA A 339 8.13 3.67 13.02
CA ALA A 339 8.56 4.75 13.91
C ALA A 339 8.61 6.10 13.21
N TYR A 340 8.98 6.14 11.92
CA TYR A 340 8.96 7.37 11.12
C TYR A 340 7.53 7.81 10.79
N ILE A 341 6.70 6.90 10.24
CA ILE A 341 5.33 7.22 9.82
C ILE A 341 4.51 7.75 10.99
N LEU A 342 4.61 7.13 12.17
CA LEU A 342 3.88 7.55 13.38
C LEU A 342 4.37 8.90 13.96
N GLN A 343 5.49 9.45 13.47
CA GLN A 343 5.98 10.78 13.81
C GLN A 343 5.66 11.85 12.75
N VAL A 344 5.12 11.45 11.59
CA VAL A 344 4.70 12.41 10.57
C VAL A 344 3.59 13.30 11.15
N PRO A 345 3.70 14.64 11.03
CA PRO A 345 2.73 15.56 11.61
C PRO A 345 1.29 15.21 11.22
N ALA A 346 0.40 15.21 12.21
CA ALA A 346 -1.00 14.91 12.01
C ALA A 346 -1.62 15.85 10.97
N MET A 347 -2.28 15.25 9.97
CA MET A 347 -3.10 15.94 8.99
C MET A 347 -4.55 15.52 9.20
N GLU A 348 -5.45 16.49 9.29
CA GLU A 348 -6.88 16.23 9.37
C GLU A 348 -7.49 16.12 7.98
N ASP A 349 -8.67 15.48 7.90
CA ASP A 349 -9.45 15.30 6.68
C ASP A 349 -10.84 15.91 6.86
N ASP A 350 -11.40 16.42 5.77
CA ASP A 350 -12.70 17.10 5.79
C ASP A 350 -13.89 16.12 5.89
N LEU A 351 -13.69 14.83 5.58
CA LEU A 351 -14.73 13.80 5.65
C LEU A 351 -14.52 12.85 6.84
N GLU A 352 -13.28 12.62 7.24
CA GLU A 352 -12.93 11.69 8.33
C GLU A 352 -12.64 12.45 9.63
N HIS A 353 -13.59 12.39 10.58
CA HIS A 353 -13.47 13.08 11.88
C HIS A 353 -13.46 12.12 13.08
N LYS A 354 -13.49 10.81 12.83
CA LYS A 354 -13.48 9.76 13.84
C LYS A 354 -12.65 8.60 13.32
N PRO A 355 -11.80 7.97 14.15
CA PRO A 355 -10.96 6.86 13.69
C PRO A 355 -11.78 5.75 13.05
N ARG A 356 -11.40 5.36 11.83
CA ARG A 356 -12.18 4.43 10.99
C ARG A 356 -12.35 3.06 11.64
N GLU A 357 -11.37 2.59 12.39
CA GLU A 357 -11.40 1.35 13.16
C GLU A 357 -12.28 1.39 14.42
N SER A 358 -12.90 2.52 14.73
CA SER A 358 -13.78 2.68 15.91
C SER A 358 -15.28 2.59 15.57
N PHE A 359 -15.61 2.29 14.31
CA PHE A 359 -16.98 2.15 13.83
C PHE A 359 -17.47 0.70 13.87
N GLY A 360 -18.79 0.56 14.00
CA GLY A 360 -19.47 -0.72 14.03
C GLY A 360 -19.40 -1.47 15.36
N HIS A 361 -20.14 -2.55 15.41
CA HIS A 361 -20.12 -3.58 16.44
C HIS A 361 -20.71 -4.86 15.85
N ALA A 362 -20.54 -5.99 16.54
CA ALA A 362 -21.27 -7.20 16.16
C ALA A 362 -22.77 -6.94 16.33
N VAL A 363 -23.55 -7.24 15.29
CA VAL A 363 -25.01 -7.08 15.34
C VAL A 363 -25.68 -8.34 15.83
N ASP A 364 -26.83 -8.19 16.49
CA ASP A 364 -27.74 -9.29 16.75
C ASP A 364 -28.25 -9.84 15.42
N LEU A 365 -28.29 -11.17 15.30
CA LEU A 365 -28.61 -11.85 14.05
C LEU A 365 -30.03 -11.45 13.58
N PRO A 366 -30.18 -10.72 12.45
CA PRO A 366 -31.51 -10.39 11.95
C PRO A 366 -32.22 -11.68 11.51
N ASP A 367 -33.51 -11.81 11.87
CA ASP A 367 -34.35 -12.86 11.30
C ASP A 367 -34.76 -12.47 9.87
N LEU A 368 -33.96 -12.92 8.90
CA LEU A 368 -34.24 -12.71 7.49
C LEU A 368 -35.37 -13.61 6.97
N ARG A 369 -36.02 -14.41 7.83
CA ARG A 369 -37.11 -15.34 7.46
C ARG A 369 -38.51 -14.70 7.55
N ASP A 370 -38.62 -13.48 8.09
CA ASP A 370 -39.90 -12.78 8.25
C ASP A 370 -40.50 -12.28 6.93
N LYS A 371 -39.68 -12.22 5.87
CA LYS A 371 -40.16 -11.99 4.50
C LYS A 371 -40.24 -13.34 3.80
N VAL A 372 -41.47 -13.79 3.49
CA VAL A 372 -41.70 -14.89 2.53
C VAL A 372 -40.83 -14.61 1.31
N PRO A 373 -40.01 -15.57 0.82
CA PRO A 373 -39.24 -15.36 -0.40
C PRO A 373 -40.22 -14.88 -1.48
N THR A 374 -40.05 -13.65 -1.96
CA THR A 374 -40.64 -13.24 -3.22
C THR A 374 -40.07 -14.20 -4.24
N ARG A 375 -40.89 -15.20 -4.59
CA ARG A 375 -40.85 -16.12 -5.73
C ARG A 375 -39.46 -16.31 -6.37
N ILE A 376 -38.97 -17.55 -6.44
CA ILE A 376 -37.69 -18.00 -7.07
C ILE A 376 -37.42 -17.41 -8.48
N ASP A 377 -38.43 -16.83 -9.11
CA ASP A 377 -38.47 -16.26 -10.44
C ASP A 377 -38.68 -14.72 -10.51
N ASP A 378 -38.76 -14.00 -9.38
CA ASP A 378 -38.55 -12.55 -9.33
C ASP A 378 -37.14 -12.23 -8.82
N LEU A 379 -36.18 -12.33 -9.74
CA LEU A 379 -34.77 -12.04 -9.51
C LEU A 379 -34.47 -10.53 -9.57
N SER A 380 -35.49 -9.66 -9.58
CA SER A 380 -35.26 -8.29 -10.02
C SER A 380 -34.48 -7.45 -9.03
N GLU A 381 -34.68 -7.53 -7.70
CA GLU A 381 -33.84 -6.81 -6.72
C GLU A 381 -33.87 -7.39 -5.29
N MET A 382 -32.83 -8.14 -4.88
CA MET A 382 -32.60 -8.47 -3.47
C MET A 382 -32.20 -7.21 -2.69
N ASP A 383 -32.69 -7.06 -1.45
CA ASP A 383 -32.21 -6.00 -0.56
C ASP A 383 -30.79 -6.32 -0.05
N GLY A 384 -30.08 -5.30 0.46
CA GLY A 384 -28.68 -5.44 0.87
C GLY A 384 -28.43 -6.51 1.94
N ALA A 385 -29.41 -6.75 2.84
CA ALA A 385 -29.30 -7.76 3.88
C ALA A 385 -29.39 -9.19 3.30
N HIS A 386 -30.29 -9.42 2.34
CA HIS A 386 -30.38 -10.71 1.65
C HIS A 386 -29.16 -10.95 0.75
N LEU A 387 -28.65 -9.90 0.08
CA LEU A 387 -27.40 -10.00 -0.69
C LEU A 387 -26.23 -10.37 0.22
N TYR A 388 -26.13 -9.78 1.40
CA TYR A 388 -25.09 -10.12 2.39
C TYR A 388 -25.19 -11.57 2.88
N ASP A 389 -26.40 -12.02 3.25
CA ASP A 389 -26.60 -13.39 3.73
C ASP A 389 -26.27 -14.43 2.65
N ALA A 390 -26.66 -14.15 1.40
CA ALA A 390 -26.43 -15.05 0.28
C ALA A 390 -24.95 -15.14 -0.15
N ASN A 391 -24.18 -14.04 -0.05
CA ASN A 391 -22.86 -13.94 -0.67
C ASN A 391 -21.70 -13.75 0.33
N CYS A 392 -21.94 -13.17 1.50
CA CYS A 392 -20.88 -12.69 2.40
C CYS A 392 -20.86 -13.42 3.74
N ALA A 393 -22.04 -13.74 4.30
CA ALA A 393 -22.19 -14.22 5.67
C ALA A 393 -21.50 -15.56 5.95
N ALA A 394 -21.26 -16.40 4.94
CA ALA A 394 -20.54 -17.65 5.09
C ALA A 394 -19.09 -17.46 5.55
N CYS A 395 -18.45 -16.37 5.13
CA CYS A 395 -17.07 -16.03 5.50
C CYS A 395 -17.01 -14.93 6.56
N HIS A 396 -17.79 -13.87 6.38
CA HIS A 396 -17.79 -12.71 7.28
C HIS A 396 -18.66 -12.89 8.52
N SER A 397 -19.28 -14.07 8.68
CA SER A 397 -20.31 -14.37 9.68
C SER A 397 -21.57 -13.50 9.50
N ARG A 398 -22.72 -14.02 9.92
CA ARG A 398 -23.99 -13.26 9.84
C ARG A 398 -23.97 -11.97 10.66
N ASN A 399 -23.17 -11.91 11.72
CA ASN A 399 -22.99 -10.73 12.57
C ASN A 399 -21.80 -9.84 12.18
N GLY A 400 -21.14 -10.12 11.05
CA GLY A 400 -20.00 -9.34 10.56
C GLY A 400 -18.68 -9.55 11.31
N ALA A 401 -18.60 -10.51 12.24
CA ALA A 401 -17.40 -10.73 13.06
C ALA A 401 -16.20 -11.35 12.31
N GLY A 402 -16.42 -11.84 11.08
CA GLY A 402 -15.41 -12.57 10.35
C GLY A 402 -15.21 -13.98 10.88
N THR A 403 -14.06 -14.54 10.54
CA THR A 403 -13.58 -15.85 11.00
C THR A 403 -12.73 -15.68 12.26
N ARG A 404 -12.64 -16.74 13.08
CA ARG A 404 -11.93 -16.69 14.37
C ARG A 404 -10.42 -16.44 14.23
N ASP A 405 -9.85 -16.91 13.13
CA ASP A 405 -8.47 -16.71 12.70
C ASP A 405 -8.28 -15.42 11.89
N GLN A 406 -9.36 -14.67 11.63
CA GLN A 406 -9.37 -13.42 10.85
C GLN A 406 -8.92 -13.59 9.39
N TYR A 407 -8.99 -14.80 8.83
CA TYR A 407 -8.79 -15.01 7.39
C TYR A 407 -9.78 -14.18 6.57
N ALA A 408 -11.07 -14.34 6.88
CA ALA A 408 -12.09 -13.35 6.56
C ALA A 408 -12.14 -12.33 7.71
N PRO A 409 -11.82 -11.05 7.46
CA PRO A 409 -11.74 -10.05 8.51
C PRO A 409 -13.13 -9.69 9.05
N SER A 410 -13.14 -9.19 10.28
CA SER A 410 -14.28 -8.46 10.82
C SER A 410 -14.65 -7.27 9.92
N LEU A 411 -15.95 -7.06 9.74
CA LEU A 411 -16.50 -5.91 9.00
C LEU A 411 -16.75 -4.69 9.90
N PHE A 412 -16.80 -4.88 11.21
CA PHE A 412 -16.72 -3.80 12.19
C PHE A 412 -15.30 -3.67 12.74
N ASN A 413 -14.98 -2.52 13.33
CA ASN A 413 -13.61 -2.14 13.68
C ASN A 413 -12.66 -2.34 12.50
N ASN A 414 -13.09 -1.92 11.31
CA ASN A 414 -12.40 -2.12 10.06
C ASN A 414 -12.27 -0.78 9.33
N THR A 415 -11.06 -0.38 8.97
CA THR A 415 -10.79 0.94 8.40
C THR A 415 -11.33 1.15 6.99
N THR A 416 -11.64 0.07 6.26
CA THR A 416 -12.32 0.15 4.95
C THR A 416 -13.81 0.40 5.14
N VAL A 417 -14.46 -0.36 6.03
CA VAL A 417 -15.91 -0.27 6.27
C VAL A 417 -16.28 0.96 7.11
N GLY A 418 -15.38 1.38 8.00
CA GLY A 418 -15.52 2.58 8.81
C GLY A 418 -15.03 3.87 8.16
N SER A 419 -14.61 3.85 6.89
CA SER A 419 -14.31 5.07 6.14
C SER A 419 -15.59 5.81 5.75
N ALA A 420 -15.53 7.13 5.66
CA ALA A 420 -16.58 7.94 5.04
C ALA A 420 -16.67 7.73 3.51
N ARG A 421 -15.63 7.17 2.89
CA ARG A 421 -15.53 6.96 1.44
C ARG A 421 -15.82 5.49 1.08
N PRO A 422 -16.83 5.19 0.25
CA PRO A 422 -17.19 3.81 -0.10
C PRO A 422 -16.24 3.16 -1.13
N ASP A 423 -15.35 3.95 -1.75
CA ASP A 423 -14.49 3.61 -2.89
C ASP A 423 -13.75 2.28 -2.69
N ASN A 424 -13.02 2.16 -1.59
CA ASN A 424 -12.23 0.96 -1.30
C ASN A 424 -13.11 -0.28 -1.06
N LEU A 425 -14.29 -0.12 -0.46
CA LEU A 425 -15.22 -1.24 -0.24
C LEU A 425 -15.84 -1.70 -1.57
N ILE A 426 -16.24 -0.74 -2.43
CA ILE A 426 -16.73 -1.03 -3.79
C ILE A 426 -15.66 -1.81 -4.57
N MET A 427 -14.42 -1.30 -4.60
CA MET A 427 -13.32 -1.93 -5.32
C MET A 427 -12.96 -3.30 -4.76
N THR A 428 -12.99 -3.47 -3.43
CA THR A 428 -12.76 -4.76 -2.78
C THR A 428 -13.82 -5.78 -3.19
N ILE A 429 -15.11 -5.41 -3.25
CA ILE A 429 -16.18 -6.32 -3.69
C ILE A 429 -16.07 -6.62 -5.19
N LEU A 430 -15.78 -5.62 -6.03
CA LEU A 430 -15.65 -5.80 -7.46
C LEU A 430 -14.50 -6.75 -7.81
N HIS A 431 -13.30 -6.48 -7.30
CA HIS A 431 -12.08 -7.17 -7.74
C HIS A 431 -11.61 -8.27 -6.77
N GLY A 432 -12.26 -8.39 -5.61
CA GLY A 432 -11.87 -9.34 -4.59
C GLY A 432 -10.56 -8.95 -3.91
N VAL A 433 -10.00 -9.92 -3.20
CA VAL A 433 -8.67 -9.85 -2.59
C VAL A 433 -7.94 -11.13 -2.95
N ASN A 434 -6.72 -11.01 -3.45
CA ASN A 434 -5.84 -12.15 -3.65
C ASN A 434 -4.42 -11.69 -3.41
N ARG A 435 -3.83 -12.12 -2.31
CA ARG A 435 -2.42 -11.84 -2.03
C ARG A 435 -1.75 -12.98 -1.29
N GLN A 436 -0.45 -13.12 -1.49
CA GLN A 436 0.37 -14.17 -0.88
C GLN A 436 1.58 -13.59 -0.15
N THR A 437 1.67 -13.82 1.15
CA THR A 437 2.87 -13.50 1.94
C THR A 437 3.48 -14.76 2.55
N ALA A 438 4.62 -14.62 3.24
CA ALA A 438 5.17 -15.72 4.04
C ALA A 438 4.23 -16.13 5.20
N ALA A 439 3.38 -15.22 5.67
CA ALA A 439 2.41 -15.49 6.73
C ALA A 439 1.16 -16.27 6.24
N GLY A 440 0.92 -16.28 4.93
CA GLY A 440 -0.19 -17.03 4.33
C GLY A 440 -0.82 -16.34 3.13
N HIS A 441 -1.80 -17.04 2.55
CA HIS A 441 -2.70 -16.51 1.53
C HIS A 441 -3.82 -15.71 2.19
N ALA A 442 -4.28 -14.66 1.53
CA ALA A 442 -5.55 -14.02 1.85
C ALA A 442 -6.39 -13.87 0.59
N GLY A 443 -7.64 -14.33 0.68
CA GLY A 443 -8.54 -14.50 -0.45
C GLY A 443 -9.94 -14.00 -0.16
N MET A 444 -10.48 -13.21 -1.08
CA MET A 444 -11.90 -12.92 -1.19
C MET A 444 -12.26 -12.93 -2.68
N PRO A 445 -13.29 -13.67 -3.11
CA PRO A 445 -13.65 -13.69 -4.51
C PRO A 445 -14.09 -12.31 -5.01
N ALA A 446 -13.81 -12.04 -6.27
CA ALA A 446 -14.38 -10.92 -7.01
C ALA A 446 -15.88 -11.18 -7.26
N PHE A 447 -16.71 -10.14 -7.28
CA PHE A 447 -18.14 -10.24 -7.64
C PHE A 447 -18.46 -9.51 -8.96
N ASP A 448 -17.41 -9.28 -9.76
CA ASP A 448 -17.54 -8.63 -11.06
C ASP A 448 -18.08 -9.55 -12.17
N GLY A 449 -18.06 -9.07 -13.42
CA GLY A 449 -18.52 -9.84 -14.58
C GLY A 449 -17.66 -11.06 -14.91
N HIS A 450 -16.45 -11.15 -14.36
CA HIS A 450 -15.48 -12.23 -14.57
C HIS A 450 -15.42 -13.20 -13.38
N SER A 451 -16.26 -12.99 -12.36
CA SER A 451 -16.33 -13.81 -11.17
C SER A 451 -16.62 -15.30 -11.46
N ASP A 452 -15.90 -16.17 -10.73
CA ASP A 452 -16.16 -17.61 -10.61
C ASP A 452 -17.30 -17.91 -9.61
N VAL A 453 -17.78 -16.90 -8.87
CA VAL A 453 -18.92 -16.97 -7.95
C VAL A 453 -20.12 -16.18 -8.50
N GLN A 454 -21.15 -15.95 -7.68
CA GLN A 454 -22.33 -15.19 -8.07
C GLN A 454 -21.91 -13.79 -8.56
N ARG A 455 -22.37 -13.42 -9.76
CA ARG A 455 -22.16 -12.09 -10.32
C ARG A 455 -23.19 -11.14 -9.75
N LEU A 456 -22.75 -9.96 -9.32
CA LEU A 456 -23.62 -8.91 -8.82
C LEU A 456 -23.64 -7.73 -9.80
N SER A 457 -24.84 -7.26 -10.11
CA SER A 457 -25.07 -6.04 -10.87
C SER A 457 -24.62 -4.80 -10.10
N ASP A 458 -24.52 -3.67 -10.80
CA ASP A 458 -24.15 -2.39 -10.18
C ASP A 458 -25.16 -1.95 -9.11
N SER A 459 -26.45 -2.22 -9.30
CA SER A 459 -27.51 -1.95 -8.30
C SER A 459 -27.36 -2.82 -7.06
N GLU A 460 -27.07 -4.11 -7.23
CA GLU A 460 -26.88 -5.05 -6.12
C GLU A 460 -25.64 -4.70 -5.29
N ILE A 461 -24.51 -4.38 -5.95
CA ILE A 461 -23.30 -3.95 -5.23
C ILE A 461 -23.56 -2.64 -4.48
N ALA A 462 -24.25 -1.67 -5.08
CA ALA A 462 -24.58 -0.42 -4.40
C ALA A 462 -25.38 -0.66 -3.10
N LYS A 463 -26.41 -1.52 -3.17
CA LYS A 463 -27.21 -1.92 -1.99
C LYS A 463 -26.41 -2.69 -0.96
N LEU A 464 -25.55 -3.60 -1.41
CA LEU A 464 -24.70 -4.40 -0.53
C LEU A 464 -23.70 -3.51 0.22
N VAL A 465 -23.04 -2.58 -0.47
CA VAL A 465 -22.10 -1.61 0.14
C VAL A 465 -22.82 -0.72 1.14
N THR A 466 -23.97 -0.14 0.76
CA THR A 466 -24.79 0.66 1.68
C THR A 466 -25.19 -0.15 2.91
N TYR A 467 -25.63 -1.41 2.75
CA TYR A 467 -25.97 -2.27 3.87
C TYR A 467 -24.77 -2.54 4.78
N ILE A 468 -23.62 -2.92 4.23
CA ILE A 468 -22.40 -3.22 5.00
C ILE A 468 -21.95 -2.00 5.80
N MET A 469 -21.88 -0.83 5.17
CA MET A 469 -21.43 0.40 5.85
C MET A 469 -22.44 0.91 6.88
N THR A 470 -23.74 0.79 6.61
CA THR A 470 -24.79 1.19 7.57
C THR A 470 -24.82 0.27 8.78
N THR A 471 -24.62 -1.03 8.56
CA THR A 471 -24.76 -2.06 9.61
C THR A 471 -23.50 -2.22 10.44
N PHE A 472 -22.33 -2.21 9.79
CA PHE A 472 -21.04 -2.54 10.42
C PHE A 472 -20.05 -1.37 10.45
N GLY A 473 -20.38 -0.22 9.86
CA GLY A 473 -19.43 0.83 9.53
C GLY A 473 -19.81 2.23 9.93
N SER A 474 -19.43 3.17 9.06
CA SER A 474 -19.53 4.62 9.26
C SER A 474 -20.93 5.20 9.03
N GLY A 475 -21.86 4.43 8.45
CA GLY A 475 -23.22 4.88 8.12
C GLY A 475 -23.60 4.62 6.66
N ASP A 476 -24.64 5.30 6.17
CA ASP A 476 -25.08 5.20 4.78
C ASP A 476 -24.33 6.22 3.89
N PRO A 477 -23.44 5.77 2.99
CA PRO A 477 -22.74 6.65 2.05
C PRO A 477 -23.59 7.03 0.81
N HIS A 478 -24.84 6.54 0.71
CA HIS A 478 -25.74 6.70 -0.43
C HIS A 478 -25.12 6.26 -1.77
N VAL A 479 -24.53 5.04 -1.81
CA VAL A 479 -23.93 4.49 -3.03
C VAL A 479 -24.99 4.30 -4.11
N THR A 480 -24.65 4.67 -5.35
CA THR A 480 -25.51 4.51 -6.52
C THR A 480 -24.99 3.46 -7.49
N ALA A 481 -25.88 2.88 -8.30
CA ALA A 481 -25.48 1.96 -9.36
C ALA A 481 -24.53 2.64 -10.38
N ASP A 482 -24.76 3.91 -10.73
CA ASP A 482 -23.89 4.64 -11.65
C ASP A 482 -22.47 4.80 -11.10
N GLN A 483 -22.33 5.02 -9.78
CA GLN A 483 -21.03 5.07 -9.12
C GLN A 483 -20.30 3.73 -9.21
N VAL A 484 -20.98 2.61 -8.94
CA VAL A 484 -20.38 1.27 -9.09
C VAL A 484 -20.01 1.00 -10.56
N SER A 485 -20.88 1.37 -11.50
CA SER A 485 -20.63 1.24 -12.94
C SER A 485 -19.38 2.01 -13.38
N HIS A 486 -19.15 3.19 -12.79
CA HIS A 486 -17.96 3.99 -13.02
C HIS A 486 -16.70 3.28 -12.55
N PHE A 487 -16.69 2.72 -11.34
CA PHE A 487 -15.55 1.93 -10.86
C PHE A 487 -15.30 0.70 -11.74
N ARG A 488 -16.34 -0.07 -12.06
CA ARG A 488 -16.24 -1.29 -12.87
C ARG A 488 -15.71 -1.07 -14.30
N LYS A 489 -15.99 0.08 -14.92
CA LYS A 489 -15.57 0.33 -16.31
C LYS A 489 -14.16 0.89 -16.44
N ASN A 490 -13.66 1.51 -15.37
CA ASN A 490 -12.41 2.24 -15.38
C ASN A 490 -11.27 1.48 -14.67
N PHE A 491 -11.55 0.26 -14.21
CA PHE A 491 -10.66 -0.71 -13.56
C PHE A 491 -10.99 -2.12 -14.04
#